data_AF-A0A532DKR8-F1
#
_entry.id   AF-A0A532DKR8-F1
#
_cell.length_a   1.000
_cell.length_b   1.000
_cell.length_c   1.000
_cell.angle_alpha   90.00
_cell.angle_beta   90.00
_cell.angle_gamma   90.00
#
_symmetry.space_group_name_H-M   'P 1'
#
loop_
_entity.id
_entity.type
_entity.pdbx_description
1 polymer ?
#
loop_
_entity_poly.entity_id
_entity_poly.type
_entity_poly.pdbx_seq_one_letter_code
_entity_poly.pdbx_strand_id
1 'polypeptide(L)'
;MAKVSRGGVSMYVRATCVVVLGLAGLLSGTTEQVIAAEDLSERNNLHVTKPTRPRFPDDVFSRMFSGLPPFAPQTDESRGQAKNLGVIRGILDAQDTLAEGPIRLITEPSLSANNPNNPNMTAGVTFFGQFLDHDLTLALKAPLLENTKPRQTTNFRTAEFDLDSVYGDGPDRSPELYDTSSGDIKFKVEAIPGSKAVSRLGAERFDLPRDANNNAIIADSRNDENLLISQFHLAMLKFHNAVVDRLREDPAQANRSAKEIFREARRQVQWHYQWIIVNEFLPQTIGQDRVDEILRNGPRFYRVHDRTQE
;
A
#
# COMPACT_ATOMS: atom_id res chain seq x y z
N MET A 1 21.56 -41.06 47.57
CA MET A 1 21.00 -41.98 46.54
C MET A 1 19.62 -42.38 47.03
N ALA A 2 18.49 -42.19 46.36
CA ALA A 2 18.15 -41.63 45.06
C ALA A 2 16.81 -40.88 45.21
N LYS A 3 16.68 -39.76 44.50
CA LYS A 3 15.46 -38.98 44.32
C LYS A 3 14.48 -39.76 43.43
N VAL A 4 13.20 -39.78 43.77
CA VAL A 4 12.12 -39.98 42.80
C VAL A 4 11.03 -38.95 43.10
N SER A 5 11.11 -37.79 42.44
CA SER A 5 10.02 -36.81 42.39
C SER A 5 9.12 -37.15 41.19
N ARG A 6 7.83 -37.36 41.44
CA ARG A 6 6.81 -37.42 40.38
C ARG A 6 6.62 -36.02 39.79
N GLY A 7 7.25 -35.76 38.66
CA GLY A 7 6.93 -34.63 37.80
C GLY A 7 5.79 -35.02 36.87
N GLY A 8 4.61 -34.41 37.06
CA GLY A 8 3.54 -34.44 36.07
C GLY A 8 3.94 -33.55 34.90
N VAL A 9 4.27 -34.15 33.77
CA VAL A 9 4.42 -33.44 32.50
C VAL A 9 3.03 -33.44 31.84
N SER A 10 2.39 -32.27 31.85
CA SER A 10 1.21 -32.02 31.02
C SER A 10 1.66 -31.89 29.57
N MET A 11 1.34 -32.90 28.76
CA MET A 11 1.59 -32.91 27.33
C MET A 11 0.47 -32.14 26.64
N TYR A 12 0.61 -30.82 26.54
CA TYR A 12 -0.25 -30.01 25.67
C TYR A 12 0.20 -30.19 24.22
N VAL A 13 -0.48 -31.08 23.50
CA VAL A 13 -0.48 -31.09 22.04
C VAL A 13 -1.19 -29.82 21.58
N ARG A 14 -0.44 -28.78 21.22
CA ARG A 14 -1.01 -27.61 20.54
C ARG A 14 -1.30 -27.99 19.09
N ALA A 15 -2.57 -28.16 18.78
CA ALA A 15 -3.06 -28.25 17.42
C ALA A 15 -2.75 -26.95 16.67
N THR A 16 -1.93 -27.06 15.62
CA THR A 16 -1.57 -25.97 14.72
C THR A 16 -2.76 -25.70 13.79
N CYS A 17 -3.55 -24.66 14.10
CA CYS A 17 -4.56 -24.14 13.18
C CYS A 17 -3.91 -23.14 12.23
N VAL A 18 -3.74 -23.56 10.98
CA VAL A 18 -3.35 -22.73 9.83
C VAL A 18 -4.52 -21.84 9.44
N VAL A 19 -4.32 -20.51 9.45
CA VAL A 19 -5.29 -19.52 8.97
C VAL A 19 -4.63 -18.68 7.88
N VAL A 20 -5.26 -18.71 6.70
CA VAL A 20 -4.89 -18.05 5.44
C VAL A 20 -5.62 -16.71 5.35
N LEU A 21 -4.94 -15.63 4.97
CA LEU A 21 -5.54 -14.32 4.68
C LEU A 21 -4.93 -13.65 3.45
N GLY A 22 -5.80 -13.06 2.61
CA GLY A 22 -5.52 -11.87 1.78
C GLY A 22 -4.82 -12.12 0.44
N LEU A 23 -5.60 -12.28 -0.64
CA LEU A 23 -5.14 -12.68 -1.99
C LEU A 23 -4.16 -11.73 -2.71
N ALA A 24 -3.85 -10.53 -2.20
CA ALA A 24 -2.97 -9.57 -2.89
C ALA A 24 -1.58 -9.41 -2.24
N GLY A 25 -1.43 -9.69 -0.94
CA GLY A 25 -0.14 -9.63 -0.23
C GLY A 25 0.61 -10.97 -0.15
N LEU A 26 -0.01 -12.05 -0.63
CA LEU A 26 0.48 -13.43 -0.48
C LEU A 26 1.50 -13.88 -1.55
N LEU A 27 1.77 -13.06 -2.57
CA LEU A 27 2.58 -13.49 -3.73
C LEU A 27 4.06 -13.10 -3.67
N SER A 28 4.56 -12.50 -2.58
CA SER A 28 5.95 -12.04 -2.52
C SER A 28 6.63 -12.14 -1.14
N GLY A 29 6.50 -13.26 -0.44
CA GLY A 29 7.19 -13.44 0.84
C GLY A 29 7.49 -14.89 1.20
N THR A 30 8.76 -15.17 1.51
CA THR A 30 9.21 -16.41 2.15
C THR A 30 8.48 -16.63 3.48
N THR A 31 8.16 -17.90 3.78
CA THR A 31 7.31 -18.43 4.86
C THR A 31 7.69 -18.11 6.32
N GLU A 32 8.52 -17.10 6.60
CA GLU A 32 8.95 -16.73 7.96
C GLU A 32 8.55 -15.31 8.42
N GLN A 33 7.72 -14.58 7.67
CA GLN A 33 7.21 -13.28 8.12
C GLN A 33 5.68 -13.21 8.03
N VAL A 34 4.98 -14.20 8.59
CA VAL A 34 3.54 -14.08 8.87
C VAL A 34 3.40 -13.43 10.23
N ILE A 35 3.51 -12.11 10.22
CA ILE A 35 3.17 -11.29 11.37
C ILE A 35 1.67 -11.47 11.55
N ALA A 36 1.25 -11.78 12.78
CA ALA A 36 -0.15 -11.76 13.14
C ALA A 36 -0.78 -10.42 12.67
N ALA A 37 -2.09 -10.29 12.69
CA ALA A 37 -2.64 -8.97 12.96
C ALA A 37 -2.23 -8.57 14.40
N GLU A 38 -0.94 -8.39 14.66
CA GLU A 38 -0.47 -7.37 15.58
C GLU A 38 -1.20 -6.12 15.13
N ASP A 39 -1.81 -5.45 16.08
CA ASP A 39 -2.42 -4.16 15.87
C ASP A 39 -1.46 -3.34 14.97
N LEU A 40 -1.87 -2.97 13.76
CA LEU A 40 -1.08 -2.07 12.88
C LEU A 40 -0.73 -0.76 13.64
N SER A 41 -1.35 -0.54 14.79
CA SER A 41 -1.00 0.45 15.80
C SER A 41 0.37 0.28 16.48
N GLU A 42 0.94 -0.93 16.60
CA GLU A 42 2.19 -1.22 17.33
C GLU A 42 3.46 -1.13 16.46
N ARG A 43 3.33 -1.31 15.14
CA ARG A 43 4.43 -1.02 14.19
C ARG A 43 4.54 0.46 13.82
N ASN A 44 3.49 1.23 14.10
CA ASN A 44 3.46 2.68 14.02
C ASN A 44 4.11 3.33 15.25
N ASN A 45 5.38 3.02 15.52
CA ASN A 45 6.10 3.49 16.70
C ASN A 45 6.62 4.93 16.58
N LEU A 46 6.45 5.56 15.42
CA LEU A 46 6.47 7.02 15.32
C LEU A 46 5.12 7.56 15.75
N HIS A 47 5.15 8.53 16.67
CA HIS A 47 4.03 9.43 17.02
C HIS A 47 3.57 10.31 15.83
N VAL A 48 3.67 9.83 14.60
CA VAL A 48 3.42 10.57 13.36
C VAL A 48 2.17 10.00 12.70
N THR A 49 1.09 10.76 12.88
CA THR A 49 -0.15 10.79 12.09
C THR A 49 -0.91 9.48 11.89
N LYS A 50 -1.35 8.84 12.98
CA LYS A 50 -2.61 8.08 12.90
C LYS A 50 -3.72 9.10 12.61
N PRO A 51 -4.48 8.99 11.51
CA PRO A 51 -5.68 9.80 11.37
C PRO A 51 -6.57 9.46 12.56
N THR A 52 -6.84 10.43 13.44
CA THR A 52 -7.65 10.21 14.65
C THR A 52 -9.14 10.22 14.33
N ARG A 53 -9.49 10.64 13.12
CA ARG A 53 -10.86 10.69 12.59
C ARG A 53 -10.81 10.55 11.06
N PRO A 54 -11.87 10.01 10.45
CA PRO A 54 -12.04 10.08 9.00
C PRO A 54 -12.17 11.55 8.55
N ARG A 55 -11.91 11.82 7.26
CA ARG A 55 -12.09 13.17 6.71
C ARG A 55 -13.57 13.53 6.63
N PHE A 56 -14.43 12.58 6.27
CA PHE A 56 -15.88 12.71 6.27
C PHE A 56 -16.54 11.63 7.15
N PRO A 57 -17.67 11.92 7.82
CA PRO A 57 -18.38 10.93 8.64
C PRO A 57 -18.79 9.65 7.89
N ASP A 58 -19.00 9.76 6.57
CA ASP A 58 -19.43 8.66 5.71
C ASP A 58 -18.27 7.94 5.00
N ASP A 59 -17.01 8.25 5.35
CA ASP A 59 -15.86 7.46 4.89
C ASP A 59 -15.84 6.13 5.66
N VAL A 60 -16.67 5.20 5.22
CA VAL A 60 -16.81 3.84 5.75
C VAL A 60 -16.64 2.83 4.62
N PHE A 61 -16.21 1.62 4.96
CA PHE A 61 -16.21 0.53 3.99
C PHE A 61 -17.65 0.13 3.63
N SER A 62 -17.88 -0.26 2.38
CA SER A 62 -19.20 -0.71 1.90
C SER A 62 -19.04 -1.83 0.87
N ARG A 63 -20.16 -2.40 0.42
CA ARG A 63 -20.18 -3.37 -0.68
C ARG A 63 -20.29 -2.62 -2.01
N MET A 64 -19.41 -2.93 -2.95
CA MET A 64 -19.47 -2.40 -4.32
C MET A 64 -20.78 -2.80 -5.03
N PHE A 65 -21.32 -3.98 -4.71
CA PHE A 65 -22.59 -4.50 -5.22
C PHE A 65 -23.47 -4.96 -4.06
N SER A 66 -24.15 -4.03 -3.38
CA SER A 66 -24.93 -4.32 -2.16
C SER A 66 -26.05 -5.36 -2.40
N GLY A 67 -26.68 -5.29 -3.58
CA GLY A 67 -27.77 -6.16 -3.99
C GLY A 67 -27.33 -7.52 -4.53
N LEU A 68 -26.02 -7.78 -4.64
CA LEU A 68 -25.52 -9.08 -5.11
C LEU A 68 -25.49 -10.07 -3.92
N PRO A 69 -26.21 -11.20 -3.98
CA PRO A 69 -26.13 -12.21 -2.93
C PRO A 69 -24.71 -12.78 -2.82
N PRO A 70 -24.30 -13.25 -1.63
CA PRO A 70 -23.01 -13.91 -1.49
C PRO A 70 -22.94 -15.14 -2.40
N PHE A 71 -21.77 -15.38 -2.99
CA PHE A 71 -21.54 -16.54 -3.86
C PHE A 71 -21.88 -17.87 -3.17
N ALA A 72 -21.59 -17.99 -1.87
CA ALA A 72 -21.91 -19.16 -1.06
C ALA A 72 -22.28 -18.76 0.38
N PRO A 73 -23.05 -19.61 1.10
CA PRO A 73 -23.28 -19.43 2.54
C PRO A 73 -21.97 -19.46 3.33
N GLN A 74 -21.86 -18.68 4.41
CA GLN A 74 -20.68 -18.60 5.27
C GLN A 74 -20.56 -19.77 6.27
N THR A 75 -20.55 -21.00 5.77
CA THR A 75 -20.42 -22.23 6.57
C THR A 75 -18.97 -22.68 6.72
N ASP A 76 -18.69 -23.58 7.67
CA ASP A 76 -17.39 -24.24 7.79
C ASP A 76 -17.06 -25.07 6.56
N GLU A 77 -18.06 -25.66 5.92
CA GLU A 77 -17.91 -26.37 4.65
C GLU A 77 -17.41 -25.42 3.54
N SER A 78 -18.05 -24.26 3.34
CA SER A 78 -17.60 -23.26 2.36
C SER A 78 -16.19 -22.76 2.66
N ARG A 79 -15.84 -22.57 3.95
CA ARG A 79 -14.46 -22.25 4.37
C ARG A 79 -13.49 -23.37 4.05
N GLY A 80 -13.87 -24.63 4.27
CA GLY A 80 -13.08 -25.80 3.91
C GLY A 80 -12.83 -25.88 2.40
N GLN A 81 -13.86 -25.66 1.59
CA GLN A 81 -13.72 -25.62 0.13
C GLN A 81 -12.83 -24.47 -0.34
N ALA A 82 -12.95 -23.28 0.26
CA ALA A 82 -12.07 -22.15 -0.07
C ALA A 82 -10.60 -22.45 0.23
N LYS A 83 -10.30 -23.19 1.31
CA LYS A 83 -8.92 -23.63 1.62
C LYS A 83 -8.35 -24.53 0.52
N ASN A 84 -9.18 -25.31 -0.18
CA ASN A 84 -8.74 -26.18 -1.27
C ASN A 84 -8.20 -25.40 -2.48
N LEU A 85 -8.46 -24.09 -2.59
CA LEU A 85 -7.91 -23.28 -3.68
C LEU A 85 -6.37 -23.17 -3.60
N GLY A 86 -5.83 -23.06 -2.38
CA GLY A 86 -4.40 -22.83 -2.13
C GLY A 86 -3.61 -24.07 -1.69
N VAL A 87 -4.16 -25.28 -1.85
CA VAL A 87 -3.40 -26.51 -1.55
C VAL A 87 -2.27 -26.70 -2.55
N ILE A 88 -1.17 -27.30 -2.10
CA ILE A 88 -0.06 -27.69 -2.98
C ILE A 88 -0.60 -28.64 -4.06
N ARG A 89 -0.25 -28.36 -5.32
CA ARG A 89 -0.78 -28.98 -6.56
C ARG A 89 -2.29 -28.76 -6.78
N GLY A 90 -2.87 -27.77 -6.11
CA GLY A 90 -4.24 -27.32 -6.30
C GLY A 90 -4.39 -26.39 -7.49
N ILE A 91 -5.56 -25.77 -7.62
CA ILE A 91 -5.92 -24.94 -8.78
C ILE A 91 -5.12 -23.62 -8.86
N LEU A 92 -4.64 -23.10 -7.73
CA LEU A 92 -3.79 -21.90 -7.69
C LEU A 92 -2.29 -22.22 -7.68
N ASP A 93 -1.90 -23.50 -7.65
CA ASP A 93 -0.49 -23.88 -7.74
C ASP A 93 -0.05 -23.86 -9.21
N ALA A 94 0.92 -22.99 -9.52
CA ALA A 94 1.55 -22.91 -10.84
C ALA A 94 2.27 -24.21 -11.21
N GLN A 95 2.64 -25.04 -10.23
CA GLN A 95 3.43 -26.26 -10.43
C GLN A 95 4.79 -25.98 -11.09
N ASP A 96 5.35 -24.79 -10.81
CA ASP A 96 6.70 -24.41 -11.22
C ASP A 96 7.74 -25.35 -10.57
N THR A 97 8.88 -25.54 -11.24
CA THR A 97 9.93 -26.46 -10.73
C THR A 97 10.77 -25.75 -9.65
N LEU A 98 10.20 -25.63 -8.45
CA LEU A 98 10.80 -24.87 -7.33
C LEU A 98 12.24 -25.30 -6.96
N ALA A 99 12.61 -26.55 -7.27
CA ALA A 99 13.96 -27.08 -7.06
C ALA A 99 15.05 -26.35 -7.87
N GLU A 100 14.69 -25.68 -8.97
CA GLU A 100 15.63 -24.93 -9.81
C GLU A 100 16.07 -23.60 -9.18
N GLY A 101 15.41 -23.20 -8.10
CA GLY A 101 15.73 -22.01 -7.33
C GLY A 101 15.18 -20.71 -7.94
N PRO A 102 15.04 -19.65 -7.12
CA PRO A 102 14.31 -18.44 -7.49
C PRO A 102 14.95 -17.68 -8.66
N ILE A 103 16.28 -17.67 -8.76
CA ILE A 103 16.97 -16.94 -9.84
C ILE A 103 16.60 -17.53 -11.20
N ARG A 104 16.70 -18.86 -11.36
CA ARG A 104 16.41 -19.51 -12.64
C ARG A 104 14.92 -19.45 -12.97
N LEU A 105 14.03 -19.60 -11.98
CA LEU A 105 12.60 -19.41 -12.18
C LEU A 105 12.25 -18.01 -12.72
N ILE A 106 13.01 -16.99 -12.32
CA ILE A 106 12.84 -15.61 -12.83
C ILE A 106 13.48 -15.44 -14.22
N THR A 107 14.67 -15.98 -14.44
CA THR A 107 15.46 -15.71 -15.67
C THR A 107 15.22 -16.69 -16.81
N GLU A 108 14.58 -17.85 -16.57
CA GLU A 108 14.31 -18.89 -17.56
C GLU A 108 12.80 -19.15 -17.70
N PRO A 109 12.11 -18.48 -18.65
CA PRO A 109 10.66 -18.58 -18.79
C PRO A 109 10.11 -19.99 -18.99
N SER A 110 10.92 -20.93 -19.51
CA SER A 110 10.53 -22.33 -19.67
C SER A 110 10.26 -23.04 -18.35
N LEU A 111 10.81 -22.54 -17.22
CA LEU A 111 10.62 -23.13 -15.90
C LEU A 111 9.33 -22.66 -15.19
N SER A 112 8.69 -21.62 -15.71
CA SER A 112 7.41 -21.07 -15.21
C SER A 112 6.34 -21.01 -16.32
N ALA A 113 6.29 -22.05 -17.16
CA ALA A 113 5.37 -22.10 -18.31
C ALA A 113 3.88 -22.00 -17.91
N ASN A 114 3.53 -22.45 -16.70
CA ASN A 114 2.17 -22.38 -16.15
C ASN A 114 1.89 -21.07 -15.39
N ASN A 115 2.91 -20.25 -15.18
CA ASN A 115 2.84 -18.93 -14.57
C ASN A 115 3.68 -17.92 -15.37
N PRO A 116 3.32 -17.70 -16.65
CA PRO A 116 4.10 -16.82 -17.50
C PRO A 116 4.00 -15.37 -17.04
N ASN A 117 5.07 -14.61 -17.23
CA ASN A 117 5.07 -13.17 -17.02
C ASN A 117 4.00 -12.49 -17.88
N ASN A 118 3.36 -11.45 -17.34
CA ASN A 118 2.46 -10.61 -18.12
C ASN A 118 3.29 -9.75 -19.09
N PRO A 119 3.08 -9.86 -20.43
CA PRO A 119 3.87 -9.08 -21.39
C PRO A 119 3.55 -7.58 -21.38
N ASN A 120 2.40 -7.19 -20.80
CA ASN A 120 1.90 -5.83 -20.81
C ASN A 120 2.04 -5.11 -19.45
N MET A 121 2.49 -5.82 -18.40
CA MET A 121 2.65 -5.25 -17.05
C MET A 121 4.02 -5.59 -16.50
N THR A 122 4.74 -4.57 -16.05
CA THR A 122 5.95 -4.79 -15.25
C THR A 122 5.58 -5.12 -13.81
N ALA A 123 6.49 -5.77 -13.07
CA ALA A 123 6.31 -5.99 -11.63
C ALA A 123 6.10 -4.68 -10.84
N GLY A 124 6.59 -3.55 -11.35
CA GLY A 124 6.39 -2.22 -10.76
C GLY A 124 4.92 -1.81 -10.64
N VAL A 125 4.06 -2.30 -11.53
CA VAL A 125 2.63 -1.99 -11.53
C VAL A 125 1.94 -2.54 -10.27
N THR A 126 2.40 -3.68 -9.75
CA THR A 126 1.92 -4.25 -8.49
C THR A 126 2.18 -3.31 -7.32
N PHE A 127 3.40 -2.78 -7.23
CA PHE A 127 3.79 -1.85 -6.16
C PHE A 127 3.07 -0.50 -6.31
N PHE A 128 2.87 -0.03 -7.55
CA PHE A 128 2.05 1.16 -7.76
C PHE A 128 0.61 0.93 -7.30
N GLY A 129 0.02 -0.24 -7.60
CA GLY A 129 -1.31 -0.63 -7.12
C GLY A 129 -1.41 -0.66 -5.59
N GLN A 130 -0.38 -1.14 -4.88
CA GLN A 130 -0.32 -1.06 -3.41
C GLN A 130 -0.28 0.40 -2.93
N PHE A 131 0.51 1.26 -3.57
CA PHE A 131 0.54 2.68 -3.24
C PHE A 131 -0.82 3.37 -3.48
N LEU A 132 -1.56 2.98 -4.54
CA LEU A 132 -2.94 3.44 -4.78
C LEU A 132 -3.89 3.03 -3.65
N ASP A 133 -3.80 1.80 -3.16
CA ASP A 133 -4.61 1.33 -2.04
C ASP A 133 -4.34 2.15 -0.77
N HIS A 134 -3.07 2.45 -0.48
CA HIS A 134 -2.70 3.23 0.69
C HIS A 134 -3.26 4.66 0.68
N ASP A 135 -3.47 5.24 -0.51
CA ASP A 135 -4.08 6.56 -0.67
C ASP A 135 -5.61 6.52 -0.52
N LEU A 136 -6.26 5.39 -0.86
CA LEU A 136 -7.72 5.27 -0.83
C LEU A 136 -8.28 4.73 0.48
N THR A 137 -7.58 3.79 1.12
CA THR A 137 -8.16 3.00 2.21
C THR A 137 -7.24 2.87 3.41
N LEU A 138 -7.81 2.94 4.61
CA LEU A 138 -7.16 2.57 5.87
C LEU A 138 -8.21 2.09 6.89
N ALA A 139 -8.18 0.79 7.19
CA ALA A 139 -8.89 0.22 8.32
C ALA A 139 -7.91 0.00 9.48
N LEU A 140 -7.95 0.85 10.51
CA LEU A 140 -7.08 0.68 11.70
C LEU A 140 -7.45 -0.57 12.51
N LYS A 141 -8.73 -0.95 12.51
CA LYS A 141 -9.24 -2.15 13.17
C LYS A 141 -10.27 -2.83 12.28
N ALA A 142 -9.96 -4.03 11.85
CA ALA A 142 -10.89 -4.92 11.17
C ALA A 142 -10.82 -6.30 11.84
N PRO A 143 -11.86 -6.74 12.56
CA PRO A 143 -11.86 -8.07 13.14
C PRO A 143 -11.80 -9.12 12.03
N LEU A 144 -10.85 -10.03 12.15
CA LEU A 144 -10.68 -11.15 11.22
C LEU A 144 -11.52 -12.33 11.72
N LEU A 145 -12.07 -13.12 10.80
CA LEU A 145 -12.84 -14.34 11.08
C LEU A 145 -14.19 -14.13 11.78
N GLU A 146 -14.68 -12.89 11.84
CA GLU A 146 -15.99 -12.57 12.40
C GLU A 146 -16.90 -11.94 11.34
N ASN A 147 -18.22 -12.10 11.51
CA ASN A 147 -19.20 -11.45 10.66
C ASN A 147 -19.34 -9.98 11.08
N THR A 148 -18.82 -9.07 10.27
CA THR A 148 -18.94 -7.62 10.50
C THR A 148 -19.87 -6.99 9.46
N LYS A 149 -20.65 -5.99 9.87
CA LYS A 149 -21.41 -5.19 8.89
C LYS A 149 -20.41 -4.26 8.18
N PRO A 150 -20.31 -4.26 6.83
CA PRO A 150 -19.27 -3.49 6.12
C PRO A 150 -19.16 -2.03 6.56
N ARG A 151 -20.29 -1.34 6.74
CA ARG A 151 -20.36 0.07 7.15
C ARG A 151 -19.95 0.35 8.60
N GLN A 152 -19.67 -0.67 9.41
CA GLN A 152 -19.14 -0.49 10.78
C GLN A 152 -17.64 -0.20 10.79
N THR A 153 -16.93 -0.55 9.72
CA THR A 153 -15.50 -0.26 9.61
C THR A 153 -15.31 1.12 9.01
N THR A 154 -14.69 2.01 9.77
CA THR A 154 -14.29 3.35 9.31
C THR A 154 -13.11 3.26 8.35
N ASN A 155 -13.18 4.00 7.25
CA ASN A 155 -12.04 4.32 6.42
C ASN A 155 -11.39 5.60 6.96
N PHE A 156 -10.16 5.49 7.45
CA PHE A 156 -9.41 6.63 8.01
C PHE A 156 -8.67 7.46 6.94
N ARG A 157 -8.75 7.04 5.67
CA ARG A 157 -8.29 7.79 4.50
C ARG A 157 -9.45 8.52 3.84
N THR A 158 -9.13 9.44 2.95
CA THR A 158 -10.11 9.90 1.97
C THR A 158 -10.32 8.84 0.91
N ALA A 159 -11.56 8.60 0.51
CA ALA A 159 -11.85 7.74 -0.64
C ALA A 159 -11.59 8.46 -1.98
N GLU A 160 -10.46 9.18 -2.08
CA GLU A 160 -10.06 10.04 -3.19
C GLU A 160 -8.56 9.87 -3.44
N PHE A 161 -8.12 9.97 -4.70
CA PHE A 161 -6.69 9.95 -5.06
C PHE A 161 -6.06 11.33 -4.84
N ASP A 162 -5.93 11.76 -3.59
CA ASP A 162 -5.47 13.09 -3.21
C ASP A 162 -4.12 13.10 -2.47
N LEU A 163 -3.43 11.96 -2.45
CA LEU A 163 -2.11 11.78 -1.85
C LEU A 163 -2.10 12.14 -0.35
N ASP A 164 -3.20 11.96 0.38
CA ASP A 164 -3.21 12.16 1.84
C ASP A 164 -2.20 11.23 2.54
N SER A 165 -1.87 10.09 1.93
CA SER A 165 -0.87 9.13 2.41
C SER A 165 0.57 9.65 2.27
N VAL A 166 0.75 10.76 1.55
CA VAL A 166 2.03 11.47 1.36
C VAL A 166 2.02 12.80 2.10
N TYR A 167 0.97 13.61 1.91
CA TYR A 167 0.88 14.96 2.47
C TYR A 167 0.46 15.00 3.94
N GLY A 168 -0.07 13.89 4.47
CA GLY A 168 -0.68 13.87 5.81
C GLY A 168 -1.72 14.98 5.95
N ASP A 169 -1.72 15.63 7.11
CA ASP A 169 -2.62 16.76 7.38
C ASP A 169 -2.08 18.12 6.89
N GLY A 170 -0.98 18.11 6.11
CA GLY A 170 -0.31 19.30 5.59
C GLY A 170 0.68 19.94 6.58
N PRO A 171 1.44 20.95 6.15
CA PRO A 171 2.60 21.47 6.90
C PRO A 171 2.26 22.13 8.24
N ASP A 172 1.04 22.63 8.42
CA ASP A 172 0.62 23.25 9.68
C ASP A 172 0.24 22.20 10.76
N ARG A 173 -0.11 20.96 10.36
CA ARG A 173 -0.61 19.90 11.26
C ARG A 173 0.27 18.65 11.30
N SER A 174 1.09 18.44 10.28
CA SER A 174 2.12 17.40 10.20
C SER A 174 3.50 18.02 9.89
N PRO A 175 3.95 19.04 10.66
CA PRO A 175 5.19 19.76 10.38
C PRO A 175 6.44 18.87 10.36
N GLU A 176 6.40 17.73 11.04
CA GLU A 176 7.48 16.75 11.08
C GLU A 176 7.86 16.22 9.69
N LEU A 177 6.94 16.22 8.72
CA LEU A 177 7.17 15.74 7.35
C LEU A 177 7.91 16.76 6.47
N TYR A 178 7.94 18.04 6.87
CA TYR A 178 8.34 19.14 6.00
C TYR A 178 9.58 19.89 6.49
N ASP A 179 10.43 20.26 5.56
CA ASP A 179 11.53 21.21 5.75
C ASP A 179 11.10 22.60 5.26
N THR A 180 11.29 23.60 6.12
CA THR A 180 11.01 25.00 5.84
C THR A 180 12.25 25.89 5.90
N SER A 181 13.44 25.31 6.06
CA SER A 181 14.70 26.04 6.24
C SER A 181 15.10 26.89 5.03
N SER A 182 14.67 26.48 3.83
CA SER A 182 14.89 27.22 2.58
C SER A 182 14.00 28.46 2.40
N GLY A 183 13.00 28.66 3.28
CA GLY A 183 11.94 29.65 3.09
C GLY A 183 10.73 29.11 2.30
N ASP A 184 10.89 27.98 1.61
CA ASP A 184 9.80 27.21 1.00
C ASP A 184 9.46 25.96 1.80
N ILE A 185 8.26 25.42 1.58
CA ILE A 185 7.79 24.20 2.24
C ILE A 185 8.07 23.02 1.30
N LYS A 186 9.00 22.16 1.70
CA LYS A 186 9.39 20.95 0.98
C LYS A 186 9.29 19.73 1.88
N PHE A 187 9.21 18.53 1.33
CA PHE A 187 9.34 17.31 2.11
C PHE A 187 10.77 17.07 2.55
N LYS A 188 10.94 16.54 3.77
CA LYS A 188 12.23 16.05 4.25
C LYS A 188 12.61 14.77 3.49
N VAL A 189 13.89 14.70 3.11
CA VAL A 189 14.54 13.51 2.57
C VAL A 189 15.96 13.47 3.12
N GLU A 190 16.52 12.29 3.36
CA GLU A 190 17.84 12.15 3.98
C GLU A 190 18.84 11.59 2.98
N ALA A 191 20.01 12.22 2.86
CA ALA A 191 21.09 11.67 2.07
C ALA A 191 21.66 10.43 2.76
N ILE A 192 21.81 9.33 2.03
CA ILE A 192 22.40 8.09 2.54
C ILE A 192 23.92 8.33 2.68
N PRO A 193 24.48 8.30 3.91
CA PRO A 193 25.90 8.56 4.12
C PRO A 193 26.78 7.57 3.34
N GLY A 194 27.81 8.08 2.67
CA GLY A 194 28.73 7.26 1.88
C GLY A 194 28.16 6.73 0.55
N SER A 195 26.89 7.01 0.22
CA SER A 195 26.25 6.49 -1.00
C SER A 195 26.98 6.85 -2.30
N LYS A 196 27.62 8.03 -2.35
CA LYS A 196 28.43 8.45 -3.50
C LYS A 196 29.56 7.46 -3.82
N ALA A 197 30.20 6.90 -2.80
CA ALA A 197 31.34 5.99 -3.00
C ALA A 197 30.93 4.64 -3.62
N VAL A 198 29.68 4.23 -3.43
CA VAL A 198 29.16 2.93 -3.88
C VAL A 198 28.13 3.03 -5.02
N SER A 199 27.75 4.25 -5.39
CA SER A 199 26.78 4.49 -6.46
C SER A 199 27.45 4.73 -7.80
N ARG A 200 26.81 4.22 -8.85
CA ARG A 200 27.18 4.53 -10.24
C ARG A 200 27.26 6.05 -10.44
N LEU A 201 28.33 6.51 -11.08
CA LEU A 201 28.64 7.93 -11.33
C LEU A 201 28.83 8.79 -10.08
N GLY A 202 29.09 8.20 -8.91
CA GLY A 202 29.26 8.99 -7.69
C GLY A 202 27.97 9.67 -7.22
N ALA A 203 26.81 9.20 -7.70
CA ALA A 203 25.52 9.83 -7.41
C ALA A 203 25.16 9.71 -5.93
N GLU A 204 24.73 10.82 -5.33
CA GLU A 204 24.15 10.78 -3.99
C GLU A 204 22.81 10.04 -4.02
N ARG A 205 22.62 9.14 -3.07
CA ARG A 205 21.36 8.44 -2.86
C ARG A 205 20.67 9.00 -1.63
N PHE A 206 19.36 8.92 -1.64
CA PHE A 206 18.51 9.43 -0.57
C PHE A 206 17.64 8.30 -0.06
N ASP A 207 17.22 8.40 1.18
CA ASP A 207 16.19 7.58 1.80
C ASP A 207 15.13 8.49 2.45
N LEU A 208 14.04 7.87 2.87
CA LEU A 208 13.07 8.50 3.77
C LEU A 208 13.77 8.89 5.09
N PRO A 209 13.38 10.01 5.73
CA PRO A 209 13.87 10.32 7.07
C PRO A 209 13.47 9.21 8.05
N ARG A 210 14.37 8.79 8.93
CA ARG A 210 14.11 7.70 9.89
C ARG A 210 14.31 8.14 11.34
N ASP A 211 13.52 7.56 12.23
CA ASP A 211 13.71 7.73 13.68
C ASP A 211 14.87 6.88 14.21
N ALA A 212 15.13 6.98 15.52
CA ALA A 212 16.19 6.19 16.18
C ALA A 212 15.96 4.67 16.16
N ASN A 213 14.73 4.22 15.87
CA ASN A 213 14.35 2.82 15.72
C ASN A 213 14.30 2.37 14.25
N ASN A 214 14.78 3.20 13.33
CA ASN A 214 14.78 2.98 11.89
C ASN A 214 13.39 2.97 11.22
N ASN A 215 12.36 3.51 11.88
CA ASN A 215 11.04 3.69 11.28
C ASN A 215 11.03 4.93 10.39
N ALA A 216 10.42 4.86 9.20
CA ALA A 216 10.27 6.03 8.34
C ALA A 216 9.31 7.08 8.95
N ILE A 217 9.71 8.34 8.89
CA ILE A 217 8.92 9.52 9.28
C ILE A 217 8.14 9.97 8.06
N ILE A 218 6.99 9.33 7.83
CA ILE A 218 6.09 9.54 6.69
C ILE A 218 4.63 9.52 7.13
N ALA A 219 3.72 10.05 6.30
CA ALA A 219 2.30 10.19 6.64
C ALA A 219 1.52 8.86 6.70
N ASP A 220 1.96 7.85 5.96
CA ASP A 220 1.43 6.49 6.02
C ASP A 220 2.58 5.49 6.15
N SER A 221 2.71 4.83 7.28
CA SER A 221 3.78 3.85 7.50
C SER A 221 3.71 2.63 6.61
N ARG A 222 2.53 2.32 6.01
CA ARG A 222 2.43 1.24 5.02
C ARG A 222 3.27 1.54 3.78
N ASN A 223 3.57 2.83 3.54
CA ASN A 223 4.50 3.23 2.50
C ASN A 223 5.98 2.96 2.83
N ASP A 224 6.30 2.27 3.94
CA ASP A 224 7.64 1.73 4.26
C ASP A 224 7.64 0.20 4.49
N GLU A 225 6.57 -0.52 4.10
CA GLU A 225 6.47 -1.98 4.30
C GLU A 225 7.48 -2.80 3.50
N ASN A 226 7.87 -2.31 2.33
CA ASN A 226 8.90 -2.91 1.51
C ASN A 226 9.69 -1.85 0.75
N LEU A 227 10.92 -2.20 0.37
CA LEU A 227 11.87 -1.30 -0.27
C LEU A 227 11.30 -0.60 -1.51
N LEU A 228 10.49 -1.28 -2.32
CA LEU A 228 9.98 -0.71 -3.57
C LEU A 228 8.95 0.39 -3.29
N ILE A 229 8.06 0.19 -2.32
CA ILE A 229 7.11 1.22 -1.90
C ILE A 229 7.83 2.37 -1.20
N SER A 230 8.79 2.10 -0.30
CA SER A 230 9.58 3.15 0.37
C SER A 230 10.25 4.07 -0.65
N GLN A 231 10.88 3.49 -1.67
CA GLN A 231 11.57 4.24 -2.70
C GLN A 231 10.60 4.95 -3.67
N PHE A 232 9.42 4.37 -3.93
CA PHE A 232 8.38 5.06 -4.69
C PHE A 232 7.82 6.26 -3.92
N HIS A 233 7.57 6.11 -2.62
CA HIS A 233 7.16 7.20 -1.74
C HIS A 233 8.21 8.31 -1.74
N LEU A 234 9.50 7.97 -1.56
CA LEU A 234 10.61 8.93 -1.67
C LEU A 234 10.63 9.65 -3.03
N ALA A 235 10.36 8.94 -4.12
CA ALA A 235 10.27 9.55 -5.45
C ALA A 235 9.14 10.59 -5.52
N MET A 236 7.98 10.33 -4.90
CA MET A 236 6.88 11.31 -4.80
C MET A 236 7.25 12.53 -3.96
N LEU A 237 7.96 12.35 -2.84
CA LEU A 237 8.49 13.45 -2.02
C LEU A 237 9.43 14.34 -2.84
N LYS A 238 10.39 13.72 -3.53
CA LYS A 238 11.36 14.43 -4.39
C LYS A 238 10.69 15.09 -5.59
N PHE A 239 9.66 14.46 -6.17
CA PHE A 239 8.89 15.05 -7.25
C PHE A 239 8.17 16.32 -6.80
N HIS A 240 7.52 16.30 -5.64
CA HIS A 240 6.95 17.52 -5.06
C HIS A 240 8.01 18.61 -4.87
N ASN A 241 9.16 18.28 -4.27
CA ASN A 241 10.24 19.23 -4.05
C ASN A 241 10.74 19.85 -5.37
N ALA A 242 10.90 19.04 -6.41
CA ALA A 242 11.28 19.51 -7.74
C ALA A 242 10.20 20.40 -8.38
N VAL A 243 8.92 20.13 -8.13
CA VAL A 243 7.82 21.00 -8.59
C VAL A 243 7.84 22.34 -7.85
N VAL A 244 8.12 22.35 -6.54
CA VAL A 244 8.32 23.59 -5.76
C VAL A 244 9.47 24.40 -6.36
N ASP A 245 10.62 23.76 -6.62
CA ASP A 245 11.78 24.42 -7.24
C ASP A 245 11.44 25.02 -8.60
N ARG A 246 10.83 24.24 -9.49
CA ARG A 246 10.41 24.71 -10.82
C ARG A 246 9.42 25.87 -10.73
N LEU A 247 8.48 25.85 -9.78
CA LEU A 247 7.55 26.96 -9.57
C LEU A 247 8.26 28.22 -9.10
N ARG A 248 9.33 28.09 -8.30
CA ARG A 248 10.14 29.23 -7.86
C ARG A 248 11.04 29.80 -8.95
N GLU A 249 11.45 28.99 -9.90
CA GLU A 249 12.17 29.43 -11.09
C GLU A 249 11.29 30.24 -12.06
N ASP A 250 9.96 30.07 -12.01
CA ASP A 250 9.00 30.82 -12.83
C ASP A 250 8.81 32.26 -12.29
N PRO A 251 9.23 33.31 -13.02
CA PRO A 251 9.07 34.69 -12.59
C PRO A 251 7.61 35.08 -12.32
N ALA A 252 6.63 34.43 -12.95
CA ALA A 252 5.22 34.69 -12.72
C ALA A 252 4.77 34.31 -11.29
N GLN A 253 5.54 33.45 -10.60
CA GLN A 253 5.24 32.99 -9.25
C GLN A 253 6.08 33.69 -8.17
N ALA A 254 7.00 34.59 -8.55
CA ALA A 254 8.01 35.16 -7.65
C ALA A 254 7.42 35.79 -6.37
N ASN A 255 6.25 36.42 -6.46
CA ASN A 255 5.60 37.11 -5.34
C ASN A 255 4.68 36.21 -4.50
N ARG A 256 4.53 34.92 -4.85
CA ARG A 256 3.67 34.01 -4.09
C ARG A 256 4.33 33.57 -2.80
N SER A 257 3.55 33.48 -1.74
CA SER A 257 3.98 32.94 -0.46
C SER A 257 4.35 31.45 -0.57
N ALA A 258 5.18 30.95 0.36
CA ALA A 258 5.53 29.53 0.41
C ALA A 258 4.29 28.62 0.51
N LYS A 259 3.25 29.05 1.23
CA LYS A 259 1.97 28.32 1.32
C LYS A 259 1.20 28.28 0.00
N GLU A 260 1.34 29.29 -0.85
CA GLU A 260 0.72 29.30 -2.17
C GLU A 260 1.48 28.43 -3.16
N ILE A 261 2.82 28.47 -3.14
CA ILE A 261 3.67 27.57 -3.93
C ILE A 261 3.43 26.11 -3.54
N PHE A 262 3.39 25.81 -2.24
CA PHE A 262 3.11 24.46 -1.75
C PHE A 262 1.77 23.93 -2.24
N ARG A 263 0.70 24.74 -2.16
CA ARG A 263 -0.63 24.35 -2.65
C ARG A 263 -0.64 24.09 -4.16
N GLU A 264 0.05 24.92 -4.93
CA GLU A 264 0.18 24.72 -6.38
C GLU A 264 1.00 23.47 -6.72
N ALA A 265 2.13 23.27 -6.03
CA ALA A 265 2.96 22.08 -6.21
C ALA A 265 2.18 20.81 -5.88
N ARG A 266 1.46 20.79 -4.75
CA ARG A 266 0.58 19.68 -4.37
C ARG A 266 -0.46 19.39 -5.46
N ARG A 267 -1.13 20.42 -5.97
CA ARG A 267 -2.13 20.27 -7.04
C ARG A 267 -1.54 19.65 -8.30
N GLN A 268 -0.36 20.12 -8.75
CA GLN A 268 0.27 19.59 -9.97
C GLN A 268 0.76 18.15 -9.78
N VAL A 269 1.31 17.82 -8.61
CA VAL A 269 1.71 16.44 -8.27
C VAL A 269 0.49 15.52 -8.24
N GLN A 270 -0.60 15.93 -7.60
CA GLN A 270 -1.86 15.17 -7.57
C GLN A 270 -2.40 14.93 -8.98
N TRP A 271 -2.43 15.96 -9.84
CA TRP A 271 -2.88 15.80 -11.22
C TRP A 271 -2.00 14.85 -12.02
N HIS A 272 -0.69 14.90 -11.84
CA HIS A 272 0.21 13.97 -12.52
C HIS A 272 -0.02 12.52 -12.05
N TYR A 273 -0.19 12.33 -10.73
CA TYR A 273 -0.53 11.04 -10.15
C TYR A 273 -1.87 10.49 -10.67
N GLN A 274 -2.92 11.30 -10.69
CA GLN A 274 -4.23 10.96 -11.25
C GLN A 274 -4.16 10.67 -12.75
N TRP A 275 -3.34 11.41 -13.49
CA TRP A 275 -3.11 11.17 -14.91
C TRP A 275 -2.48 9.79 -15.13
N ILE A 276 -1.46 9.41 -14.34
CA ILE A 276 -0.85 8.07 -14.40
C ILE A 276 -1.90 7.00 -14.10
N ILE A 277 -2.77 7.22 -13.11
CA ILE A 277 -3.85 6.26 -12.81
C ILE A 277 -4.73 6.02 -14.04
N VAL A 278 -5.24 7.09 -14.65
CA VAL A 278 -6.22 6.99 -15.75
C VAL A 278 -5.58 6.53 -17.06
N ASN A 279 -4.33 6.92 -17.35
CA ASN A 279 -3.71 6.74 -18.66
C ASN A 279 -2.69 5.60 -18.71
N GLU A 280 -2.22 5.10 -17.56
CA GLU A 280 -1.23 4.02 -17.52
C GLU A 280 -1.74 2.83 -16.70
N PHE A 281 -2.15 3.05 -15.45
CA PHE A 281 -2.53 1.96 -14.56
C PHE A 281 -3.85 1.29 -14.96
N LEU A 282 -4.90 2.07 -15.21
CA LEU A 282 -6.19 1.50 -15.62
C LEU A 282 -6.11 0.79 -16.98
N PRO A 283 -5.47 1.34 -18.03
CA PRO A 283 -5.31 0.61 -19.29
C PRO A 283 -4.57 -0.72 -19.14
N GLN A 284 -3.54 -0.77 -18.29
CA GLN A 284 -2.79 -2.01 -18.03
C GLN A 284 -3.57 -3.06 -17.24
N THR A 285 -4.53 -2.63 -16.39
CA THR A 285 -5.27 -3.53 -15.48
C THR A 285 -6.62 -3.98 -16.02
N ILE A 286 -7.38 -3.08 -16.66
CA ILE A 286 -8.74 -3.35 -17.16
C ILE A 286 -8.89 -3.21 -18.68
N GLY A 287 -7.81 -2.83 -19.38
CA GLY A 287 -7.79 -2.62 -20.83
C GLY A 287 -8.28 -1.25 -21.26
N GLN A 288 -7.66 -0.67 -22.30
CA GLN A 288 -7.98 0.67 -22.81
C GLN A 288 -9.46 0.82 -23.19
N ASP A 289 -10.04 -0.16 -23.88
CA ASP A 289 -11.45 -0.11 -24.30
C ASP A 289 -12.40 0.09 -23.12
N ARG A 290 -12.10 -0.53 -21.97
CA ARG A 290 -12.91 -0.41 -20.76
C ARG A 290 -12.76 0.96 -20.12
N VAL A 291 -11.54 1.50 -20.09
CA VAL A 291 -11.27 2.86 -19.64
C VAL A 291 -12.06 3.85 -20.48
N ASP A 292 -11.99 3.73 -21.81
CA ASP A 292 -12.67 4.62 -22.74
C ASP A 292 -14.20 4.54 -22.61
N GLU A 293 -14.74 3.33 -22.36
CA GLU A 293 -16.16 3.14 -22.10
C GLU A 293 -16.60 3.86 -20.82
N ILE A 294 -15.85 3.71 -19.72
CA ILE A 294 -16.15 4.34 -18.43
C ILE A 294 -16.01 5.87 -18.54
N LEU A 295 -14.99 6.38 -19.24
CA LEU A 295 -14.81 7.83 -19.40
C LEU A 295 -15.91 8.47 -20.26
N ARG A 296 -16.39 7.77 -21.31
CA ARG A 296 -17.47 8.27 -22.18
C ARG A 296 -18.85 8.18 -21.54
N ASN A 297 -19.15 7.05 -20.89
CA ASN A 297 -20.50 6.73 -20.46
C ASN A 297 -20.70 6.85 -18.94
N GLY A 298 -19.62 7.06 -18.19
CA GLY A 298 -19.62 7.02 -16.73
C GLY A 298 -19.72 5.60 -16.16
N PRO A 299 -19.56 5.44 -14.83
CA PRO A 299 -19.82 4.19 -14.14
C PRO A 299 -21.31 3.82 -14.22
N ARG A 300 -21.61 2.55 -14.53
CA ARG A 300 -23.00 2.05 -14.64
C ARG A 300 -23.64 1.73 -13.29
N PHE A 301 -22.88 1.13 -12.37
CA PHE A 301 -23.38 0.55 -11.13
C PHE A 301 -23.04 1.37 -9.87
N TYR A 302 -22.23 2.41 -10.02
CA TYR A 302 -21.76 3.23 -8.92
C TYR A 302 -22.02 4.70 -9.24
N ARG A 303 -22.68 5.45 -8.36
CA ARG A 303 -22.87 6.90 -8.57
C ARG A 303 -21.96 7.68 -7.62
N VAL A 304 -20.96 8.32 -8.23
CA VAL A 304 -19.84 9.01 -7.55
C VAL A 304 -20.29 10.10 -6.56
N HIS A 305 -21.46 10.72 -6.78
CA HIS A 305 -21.96 11.83 -5.95
C HIS A 305 -22.85 11.41 -4.78
N ASP A 306 -23.11 10.11 -4.62
CA ASP A 306 -24.00 9.61 -3.58
C ASP A 306 -23.26 8.55 -2.75
N ARG A 307 -22.64 9.01 -1.67
CA ARG A 307 -21.89 8.20 -0.70
C ARG A 307 -22.78 7.30 0.17
N THR A 308 -24.11 7.34 -0.04
CA THR A 308 -25.09 6.56 0.71
C THR A 308 -25.61 5.33 -0.03
N GLN A 309 -25.14 5.09 -1.26
CA GLN A 309 -25.68 4.03 -2.11
C GLN A 309 -25.47 2.61 -1.57
N GLU A 310 -26.61 1.92 -1.51
CA GLU A 310 -26.74 0.47 -1.60
C GLU A 310 -27.43 0.14 -2.92
#